data_AF-A0A0B2UL48-F1
#
_entry.id   AF-A0A0B2UL48-F1
#
_cell.length_a   1.000
_cell.length_b   1.000
_cell.length_c   1.000
_cell.angle_alpha   90.00
_cell.angle_beta   90.00
_cell.angle_gamma   90.00
#
_symmetry.space_group_name_H-M   'P 1'
#
loop_
_entity.id
_entity.type
_entity.pdbx_description
1 polymer ?
#
loop_
_entity_poly.entity_id
_entity_poly.type
_entity_poly.pdbx_seq_one_letter_code
_entity_poly.pdbx_strand_id
1 'polypeptide(L)'
;MQSSELRALHNSRNHEEIYSRIRQEMKKLDFRQKLSTDDLDGLKLCIEDEIKKCVYAHKSIPKPVVSITLLLGNEFESKVKASMASHMTILCSVDYQDVLKRSFHKLSSLGICLMWVEESLAKVMLRYALVSDWNLALEVLLRYYVMTKHKVCDYFFHNDVEEEDFVQAFEIVLRYEKRFAKLVDVSKCSLCMCRYQSSSEEVFTQDLVSTINHSCIHMRMLSSQFIPNITIYLKVSFNELISGEFEQDNVKLCVVSTVLDFFHGVEKILKKIEYLDDLSAYKCLVRYFDRYLAILISKISLGNTIYKSIVVLNTLLFARETMSDFMTRIFGQAGILDDTPNASEEIRKMEAFHSSILDIQLSVCFAKINFESPNGLAKEIIRLIDAEIISDATKGIGEETTMVLLESMVSQMLSRVYSIRITPDTSEALLLEVAEVKKHLKPKVSVIPMIDVLEKYLKVFLCSYDNEDCFVNNFIFMSEDIFSFEQIISCVQCKEKRRSLWSAYQRHTSTSVSSIPKSSDLTSLHT
;
A
#
# COMPACT_ATOMS: atom_id res chain seq x y z
N MET A 1 -48.90 50.26 -1.79
CA MET A 1 -49.27 49.90 -0.41
C MET A 1 -49.02 51.11 0.49
N GLN A 2 -49.95 51.52 1.37
CA GLN A 2 -49.68 52.66 2.26
C GLN A 2 -48.72 52.22 3.38
N SER A 3 -47.64 52.99 3.61
CA SER A 3 -46.62 52.72 4.64
C SER A 3 -47.20 52.48 6.05
N SER A 4 -48.38 53.03 6.33
CA SER A 4 -49.15 52.82 7.56
C SER A 4 -49.66 51.38 7.75
N GLU A 5 -49.97 50.65 6.68
CA GLU A 5 -50.52 49.28 6.74
C GLU A 5 -49.44 48.22 6.98
N LEU A 6 -48.24 48.37 6.41
CA LEU A 6 -47.10 47.50 6.74
C LEU A 6 -46.67 47.71 8.19
N ARG A 7 -46.70 48.95 8.69
CA ARG A 7 -46.43 49.27 10.10
C ARG A 7 -47.47 48.66 11.05
N ALA A 8 -48.76 48.67 10.70
CA ALA A 8 -49.79 48.01 11.49
C ALA A 8 -49.63 46.47 11.49
N LEU A 9 -49.32 45.87 10.33
CA LEU A 9 -49.06 44.44 10.21
C LEU A 9 -47.79 43.99 10.92
N HIS A 10 -46.72 44.78 10.81
CA HIS A 10 -45.47 44.63 11.56
C HIS A 10 -45.74 44.58 13.07
N ASN A 11 -46.55 45.51 13.58
CA ASN A 11 -46.92 45.55 14.99
C ASN A 11 -47.81 44.37 15.43
N SER A 12 -48.53 43.74 14.48
CA SER A 12 -49.38 42.57 14.72
C SER A 12 -48.68 41.21 14.59
N ARG A 13 -47.42 41.16 14.11
CA ARG A 13 -46.63 39.93 13.85
C ARG A 13 -47.31 38.87 12.97
N ASN A 14 -48.26 39.26 12.11
CA ASN A 14 -48.93 38.32 11.20
C ASN A 14 -48.05 38.01 9.97
N HIS A 15 -47.02 37.17 10.14
CA HIS A 15 -46.00 36.89 9.10
C HIS A 15 -46.56 36.23 7.83
N GLU A 16 -47.66 35.48 7.91
CA GLU A 16 -48.34 34.86 6.75
C GLU A 16 -49.01 35.94 5.88
N GLU A 17 -49.66 36.91 6.53
CA GLU A 17 -50.29 38.05 5.86
C GLU A 17 -49.24 39.02 5.27
N ILE A 18 -48.12 39.23 5.98
CA ILE A 18 -46.97 39.99 5.46
C ILE A 18 -46.40 39.31 4.21
N TYR A 19 -46.15 37.99 4.26
CA TYR A 19 -45.61 37.24 3.13
C TYR A 19 -46.54 37.24 1.91
N SER A 20 -47.83 36.96 2.10
CA SER A 20 -48.83 36.95 1.03
C SER A 20 -48.97 38.31 0.34
N ARG A 21 -48.93 39.41 1.09
CA ARG A 21 -48.99 40.77 0.56
C ARG A 21 -47.71 41.19 -0.18
N ILE A 22 -46.52 40.89 0.37
CA ILE A 22 -45.24 41.11 -0.34
C ILE A 22 -45.23 40.35 -1.66
N ARG A 23 -45.69 39.09 -1.66
CA ARG A 23 -45.77 38.25 -2.87
C ARG A 23 -46.77 38.77 -3.90
N GLN A 24 -47.92 39.30 -3.47
CA GLN A 24 -48.92 39.92 -4.36
C GLN A 24 -48.41 41.21 -5.01
N GLU A 25 -47.65 42.02 -4.28
CA GLU A 25 -47.13 43.28 -4.82
C GLU A 25 -45.87 43.09 -5.68
N MET A 26 -45.04 42.06 -5.42
CA MET A 26 -43.94 41.68 -6.32
C MET A 26 -44.43 41.17 -7.69
N LYS A 27 -45.58 40.49 -7.75
CA LYS A 27 -46.23 40.12 -9.03
C LYS A 27 -46.63 41.31 -9.89
N LYS A 28 -46.71 42.51 -9.31
CA LYS A 28 -47.03 43.77 -10.01
C LYS A 28 -45.79 44.55 -10.47
N LEU A 29 -44.58 43.97 -10.36
CA LEU A 29 -43.28 44.56 -10.76
C LEU A 29 -42.90 45.91 -10.12
N ASP A 30 -43.60 46.36 -9.06
CA ASP A 30 -43.50 47.74 -8.58
C ASP A 30 -43.09 47.88 -7.09
N PHE A 31 -42.68 46.78 -6.45
CA PHE A 31 -42.48 46.76 -5.00
C PHE A 31 -41.21 47.47 -4.53
N ARG A 32 -40.12 47.40 -5.30
CA ARG A 32 -38.85 48.07 -4.95
C ARG A 32 -38.91 49.60 -5.08
N GLN A 33 -39.84 50.14 -5.86
CA GLN A 33 -39.98 51.60 -6.05
C GLN A 33 -40.99 52.26 -5.09
N LYS A 34 -41.75 51.48 -4.31
CA LYS A 34 -42.87 51.97 -3.46
C LYS A 34 -42.67 51.85 -1.95
N LEU A 35 -41.56 51.28 -1.48
CA LEU A 35 -41.21 51.23 -0.06
C LEU A 35 -40.11 52.26 0.23
N SER A 36 -40.26 53.04 1.30
CA SER A 36 -39.16 53.87 1.78
C SER A 36 -38.04 52.97 2.32
N THR A 37 -36.80 53.48 2.30
CA THR A 37 -35.64 52.80 2.89
C THR A 37 -35.90 52.43 4.36
N ASP A 38 -36.57 53.31 5.10
CA ASP A 38 -36.95 53.11 6.51
C ASP A 38 -37.92 51.93 6.72
N ASP A 39 -38.88 51.72 5.82
CA ASP A 39 -39.85 50.62 5.93
C ASP A 39 -39.18 49.26 5.64
N LEU A 40 -38.22 49.23 4.70
CA LEU A 40 -37.42 48.04 4.40
C LEU A 40 -36.48 47.69 5.55
N ASP A 41 -35.83 48.68 6.15
CA ASP A 41 -34.93 48.46 7.28
C ASP A 41 -35.70 48.06 8.55
N GLY A 42 -36.89 48.61 8.78
CA GLY A 42 -37.81 48.15 9.82
C GLY A 42 -38.23 46.68 9.64
N LEU A 43 -38.56 46.26 8.41
CA LEU A 43 -38.89 44.87 8.09
C LEU A 43 -37.68 43.94 8.30
N LYS A 44 -36.48 44.34 7.87
CA LYS A 44 -35.24 43.58 8.10
C LYS A 44 -34.99 43.37 9.60
N LEU A 45 -35.11 44.42 10.41
CA LEU A 45 -34.95 44.34 11.86
C LEU A 45 -35.98 43.42 12.52
N CYS A 46 -37.24 43.47 12.08
CA CYS A 46 -38.31 42.59 12.55
C CYS A 46 -38.01 41.11 12.28
N ILE A 47 -37.58 40.81 11.05
CA ILE A 47 -37.23 39.45 10.62
C ILE A 47 -36.00 38.95 11.39
N GLU A 48 -34.97 39.78 11.56
CA GLU A 48 -33.79 39.45 12.37
C GLU A 48 -34.17 39.14 13.83
N ASP A 49 -35.04 39.93 14.45
CA ASP A 49 -35.48 39.74 15.84
C ASP A 49 -36.34 38.48 16.01
N GLU A 50 -37.24 38.19 15.06
CA GLU A 50 -38.06 36.98 15.10
C GLU A 50 -37.23 35.71 14.91
N ILE A 51 -36.24 35.75 14.01
CA ILE A 51 -35.27 34.66 13.82
C ILE A 51 -34.46 34.44 15.10
N LYS A 52 -33.93 35.51 15.72
CA LYS A 52 -33.20 35.43 16.99
C LYS A 52 -34.06 34.80 18.08
N LYS A 53 -35.31 35.25 18.24
CA LYS A 53 -36.27 34.68 19.21
C LYS A 53 -36.50 33.20 18.98
N CYS A 54 -36.69 32.78 17.73
CA CYS A 54 -36.85 31.36 17.39
C CYS A 54 -35.62 30.54 17.80
N VAL A 55 -34.41 31.05 17.50
CA VAL A 55 -33.14 30.41 17.85
C VAL A 55 -32.97 30.29 19.37
N TYR A 56 -33.17 31.37 20.13
CA TYR A 56 -33.10 31.37 21.60
C TYR A 56 -34.14 30.47 22.25
N ALA A 57 -35.35 30.42 21.69
CA ALA A 57 -36.42 29.56 22.19
C ALA A 57 -36.29 28.10 21.72
N HIS A 58 -35.23 27.75 20.99
CA HIS A 58 -35.04 26.42 20.40
C HIS A 58 -36.21 25.95 19.51
N LYS A 59 -36.83 26.87 18.76
CA LYS A 59 -37.96 26.63 17.85
C LYS A 59 -37.50 26.66 16.38
N SER A 60 -38.25 25.97 15.52
CA SER A 60 -38.09 26.08 14.07
C SER A 60 -38.44 27.48 13.58
N ILE A 61 -37.74 27.98 12.56
CA ILE A 61 -38.07 29.26 11.94
C ILE A 61 -39.34 29.10 11.10
N PRO A 62 -40.36 29.96 11.26
CA PRO A 62 -41.56 29.91 10.43
C PRO A 62 -41.22 30.07 8.94
N LYS A 63 -41.83 29.24 8.08
CA LYS A 63 -41.67 29.30 6.62
C LYS A 63 -41.89 30.71 6.01
N PRO A 64 -42.87 31.51 6.47
CA PRO A 64 -43.04 32.88 5.98
C PRO A 64 -41.83 33.77 6.26
N VAL A 65 -41.19 33.62 7.43
CA VAL A 65 -40.00 34.38 7.82
C VAL A 65 -38.82 34.03 6.90
N VAL A 66 -38.57 32.74 6.66
CA VAL A 66 -37.55 32.28 5.69
C VAL A 66 -37.82 32.84 4.30
N SER A 67 -39.08 32.78 3.86
CA SER A 67 -39.45 33.24 2.53
C SER A 67 -39.28 34.76 2.38
N ILE A 68 -39.56 35.55 3.43
CA ILE A 68 -39.30 37.00 3.43
C ILE A 68 -37.79 37.28 3.39
N THR A 69 -36.96 36.53 4.14
CA THR A 69 -35.49 36.67 4.08
C THR A 69 -34.96 36.48 2.66
N LEU A 70 -35.40 35.45 1.96
CA LEU A 70 -35.01 35.20 0.56
C LEU A 70 -35.48 36.32 -0.38
N LEU A 71 -36.69 36.84 -0.16
CA LEU A 71 -37.25 37.93 -0.97
C LEU A 71 -36.52 39.27 -0.79
N LEU A 72 -35.93 39.50 0.40
CA LEU A 72 -35.16 40.71 0.70
C LEU A 72 -33.76 40.71 0.05
N GLY A 73 -33.34 39.59 -0.53
CA GLY A 73 -32.14 39.47 -1.37
C GLY A 73 -30.92 38.88 -0.66
N ASN A 74 -29.94 38.45 -1.48
CA ASN A 74 -28.78 37.64 -1.07
C ASN A 74 -27.91 38.31 0.01
N GLU A 75 -27.79 39.65 -0.01
CA GLU A 75 -27.00 40.39 0.98
C GLU A 75 -27.63 40.26 2.38
N PHE A 76 -28.95 40.44 2.47
CA PHE A 76 -29.68 40.28 3.72
C PHE A 76 -29.72 38.82 4.18
N GLU A 77 -29.93 37.88 3.25
CA GLU A 77 -29.83 36.45 3.55
C GLU A 77 -28.46 36.07 4.14
N SER A 78 -27.38 36.56 3.52
CA SER A 78 -26.01 36.29 4.00
C SER A 78 -25.78 36.85 5.40
N LYS A 79 -26.26 38.07 5.68
CA LYS A 79 -26.20 38.69 7.00
C LYS A 79 -26.98 37.88 8.05
N VAL A 80 -28.20 37.45 7.71
CA VAL A 80 -29.05 36.62 8.59
C VAL A 80 -28.39 35.27 8.85
N LYS A 81 -27.85 34.61 7.81
CA LYS A 81 -27.12 33.34 7.91
C LYS A 81 -25.92 33.45 8.85
N ALA A 82 -25.07 34.47 8.68
CA ALA A 82 -23.90 34.70 9.53
C ALA A 82 -24.29 34.99 10.99
N SER A 83 -25.30 35.85 11.19
CA SER A 83 -25.86 36.13 12.52
C SER A 83 -26.36 34.87 13.18
N MET A 84 -27.16 34.06 12.48
CA MET A 84 -27.70 32.80 13.01
C MET A 84 -26.62 31.79 13.34
N ALA A 85 -25.64 31.59 12.46
CA ALA A 85 -24.53 30.70 12.71
C ALA A 85 -23.77 31.08 14.00
N SER A 86 -23.50 32.38 14.18
CA SER A 86 -22.87 32.91 15.40
C SER A 86 -23.71 32.66 16.67
N HIS A 87 -25.01 32.96 16.64
CA HIS A 87 -25.88 32.74 17.82
C HIS A 87 -26.02 31.25 18.15
N MET A 88 -26.21 30.41 17.14
CA MET A 88 -26.31 28.96 17.29
C MET A 88 -25.03 28.38 17.86
N THR A 89 -23.87 28.76 17.32
CA THR A 89 -22.57 28.27 17.81
C THR A 89 -22.33 28.68 19.26
N ILE A 90 -22.72 29.89 19.69
CA ILE A 90 -22.63 30.32 21.10
C ILE A 90 -23.50 29.44 21.99
N LEU A 91 -24.80 29.29 21.67
CA LEU A 91 -25.74 28.51 22.47
C LEU A 91 -25.29 27.04 22.59
N CYS A 92 -24.99 26.42 21.45
CA CYS A 92 -24.50 25.05 21.39
C CYS A 92 -23.16 24.86 22.13
N SER A 93 -22.26 25.86 22.09
CA SER A 93 -20.98 25.80 22.81
C SER A 93 -21.17 25.67 24.32
N VAL A 94 -22.14 26.39 24.90
CA VAL A 94 -22.37 26.34 26.36
C VAL A 94 -22.77 24.93 26.78
N ASP A 95 -23.77 24.34 26.11
CA ASP A 95 -24.23 22.98 26.39
C ASP A 95 -23.10 21.96 26.23
N TYR A 96 -22.31 22.09 25.16
CA TYR A 96 -21.22 21.15 24.91
C TYR A 96 -20.04 21.31 25.88
N GLN A 97 -19.77 22.53 26.34
CA GLN A 97 -18.75 22.77 27.36
C GLN A 97 -19.07 22.03 28.66
N ASP A 98 -20.35 21.97 29.04
CA ASP A 98 -20.78 21.22 30.21
C ASP A 98 -20.67 19.70 30.01
N VAL A 99 -20.98 19.21 28.81
CA VAL A 99 -20.76 17.79 28.46
C VAL A 99 -19.29 17.42 28.55
N LEU A 100 -18.40 18.23 27.97
CA LEU A 100 -16.95 18.02 28.03
C LEU A 100 -16.47 17.99 29.49
N LYS A 101 -16.87 18.94 30.33
CA LYS A 101 -16.48 18.97 31.75
C LYS A 101 -16.95 17.74 32.54
N ARG A 102 -18.14 17.22 32.23
CA ARG A 102 -18.76 16.11 32.97
C ARG A 102 -18.36 14.73 32.47
N SER A 103 -17.95 14.61 31.21
CA SER A 103 -17.80 13.30 30.55
C SER A 103 -16.37 13.01 30.14
N PHE A 104 -15.57 14.03 29.83
CA PHE A 104 -14.20 13.86 29.34
C PHE A 104 -13.21 13.75 30.51
N HIS A 105 -12.96 12.52 30.94
CA HIS A 105 -12.01 12.19 32.00
C HIS A 105 -10.77 11.45 31.48
N LYS A 106 -10.89 10.75 30.35
CA LYS A 106 -9.84 10.01 29.64
C LYS A 106 -10.09 10.06 28.14
N LEU A 107 -9.15 9.63 27.29
CA LEU A 107 -9.30 9.75 25.83
C LEU A 107 -10.47 8.90 25.32
N SER A 108 -10.68 7.70 25.84
CA SER A 108 -11.81 6.84 25.44
C SER A 108 -13.18 7.48 25.72
N SER A 109 -13.26 8.45 26.64
CA SER A 109 -14.48 9.25 26.86
C SER A 109 -14.89 10.10 25.63
N LEU A 110 -14.01 10.28 24.63
CA LEU A 110 -14.37 10.91 23.37
C LEU A 110 -15.56 10.23 22.68
N GLY A 111 -15.75 8.93 22.88
CA GLY A 111 -16.92 8.23 22.34
C GLY A 111 -18.24 8.84 22.83
N ILE A 112 -18.33 9.13 24.12
CA ILE A 112 -19.52 9.76 24.72
C ILE A 112 -19.70 11.18 24.17
N CYS A 113 -18.61 11.95 24.08
CA CYS A 113 -18.65 13.33 23.61
C CYS A 113 -19.08 13.41 22.13
N LEU A 114 -18.51 12.56 21.27
CA LEU A 114 -18.80 12.53 19.84
C LEU A 114 -20.19 11.96 19.52
N MET A 115 -20.68 11.01 20.33
CA MET A 115 -22.07 10.55 20.27
C MET A 115 -23.04 11.69 20.60
N TRP A 116 -22.76 12.47 21.65
CA TRP A 116 -23.57 13.64 21.98
C TRP A 116 -23.54 14.69 20.85
N VAL A 117 -22.36 14.93 20.26
CA VAL A 117 -22.22 15.82 19.09
C VAL A 117 -23.12 15.36 17.96
N GLU A 118 -23.12 14.06 17.64
CA GLU A 118 -23.98 13.51 16.60
C GLU A 118 -25.47 13.75 16.88
N GLU A 119 -25.94 13.45 18.09
CA GLU A 119 -27.34 13.67 18.48
C GLU A 119 -27.72 15.16 18.43
N SER A 120 -26.80 16.03 18.86
CA SER A 120 -26.98 17.47 18.86
C SER A 120 -27.10 18.00 17.42
N LEU A 121 -26.25 17.53 16.51
CA LEU A 121 -26.30 17.90 15.09
C LEU A 121 -27.57 17.39 14.41
N ALA A 122 -28.01 16.17 14.70
CA ALA A 122 -29.28 15.65 14.19
C ALA A 122 -30.48 16.54 14.61
N LYS A 123 -30.49 17.03 15.86
CA LYS A 123 -31.52 17.96 16.36
C LYS A 123 -31.48 19.30 15.62
N VAL A 124 -30.28 19.84 15.36
CA VAL A 124 -30.10 21.09 14.59
C VAL A 124 -30.58 20.91 13.15
N MET A 125 -30.18 19.82 12.49
CA MET A 125 -30.58 19.53 11.11
C MET A 125 -32.11 19.37 10.98
N LEU A 126 -32.74 18.65 11.91
CA LEU A 126 -34.20 18.46 11.90
C LEU A 126 -34.94 19.78 12.15
N ARG A 127 -34.50 20.56 13.15
CA ARG A 127 -35.16 21.80 13.56
C ARG A 127 -35.09 22.89 12.49
N TYR A 128 -34.00 22.94 11.73
CA TYR A 128 -33.73 23.98 10.74
C TYR A 128 -33.70 23.44 9.31
N ALA A 129 -34.44 22.35 9.04
CA ALA A 129 -34.52 21.72 7.72
C ALA A 129 -35.00 22.69 6.61
N LEU A 130 -35.82 23.70 6.96
CA LEU A 130 -36.29 24.73 6.02
C LEU A 130 -35.20 25.68 5.53
N VAL A 131 -34.03 25.68 6.17
CA VAL A 131 -32.87 26.51 5.84
C VAL A 131 -31.59 25.67 5.76
N SER A 132 -31.69 24.45 5.20
CA SER A 132 -30.56 23.51 5.08
C SER A 132 -29.34 24.13 4.38
N ASP A 133 -29.56 24.99 3.40
CA ASP A 133 -28.52 25.64 2.59
C ASP A 133 -27.72 26.69 3.38
N TRP A 134 -28.18 27.02 4.58
CA TRP A 134 -27.45 27.88 5.51
C TRP A 134 -26.34 27.14 6.24
N ASN A 135 -26.20 25.81 6.05
CA ASN A 135 -25.10 24.99 6.59
C ASN A 135 -24.89 25.13 8.12
N LEU A 136 -25.94 25.44 8.88
CA LEU A 136 -25.85 25.72 10.32
C LEU A 136 -25.26 24.53 11.11
N ALA A 137 -25.59 23.30 10.72
CA ALA A 137 -25.05 22.10 11.35
C ALA A 137 -23.52 21.98 11.15
N LEU A 138 -23.00 22.41 10.01
CA LEU A 138 -21.55 22.42 9.76
C LEU A 138 -20.86 23.44 10.68
N GLU A 139 -21.38 24.65 10.80
CA GLU A 139 -20.83 25.68 11.70
C GLU A 139 -20.78 25.22 13.17
N VAL A 140 -21.85 24.57 13.62
CA VAL A 140 -21.93 23.97 14.96
C VAL A 140 -20.92 22.83 15.12
N LEU A 141 -20.80 21.94 14.14
CA LEU A 141 -19.82 20.84 14.13
C LEU A 141 -18.39 21.38 14.24
N LEU A 142 -18.02 22.38 13.44
CA LEU A 142 -16.69 22.99 13.46
C LEU A 142 -16.37 23.58 14.84
N ARG A 143 -17.37 24.21 15.48
CA ARG A 143 -17.21 24.73 16.84
C ARG A 143 -16.98 23.62 17.86
N TYR A 144 -17.75 22.53 17.80
CA TYR A 144 -17.53 21.36 18.66
C TYR A 144 -16.16 20.72 18.45
N TYR A 145 -15.68 20.63 17.21
CA TYR A 145 -14.35 20.12 16.91
C TYR A 145 -13.26 20.98 17.54
N VAL A 146 -13.34 22.30 17.43
CA VAL A 146 -12.34 23.20 18.05
C VAL A 146 -12.31 23.01 19.57
N MET A 147 -13.48 22.93 20.21
CA MET A 147 -13.56 22.72 21.67
C MET A 147 -13.02 21.35 22.09
N THR A 148 -13.35 20.31 21.32
CA THR A 148 -12.86 18.94 21.58
C THR A 148 -11.36 18.87 21.37
N LYS A 149 -10.84 19.47 20.31
CA LYS A 149 -9.40 19.58 20.03
C LYS A 149 -8.66 20.18 21.21
N HIS A 150 -9.11 21.33 21.73
CA HIS A 150 -8.47 21.94 22.90
C HIS A 150 -8.41 20.96 24.09
N LYS A 151 -9.52 20.26 24.38
CA LYS A 151 -9.53 19.27 25.47
C LYS A 151 -8.63 18.07 25.25
N VAL A 152 -8.52 17.60 24.02
CA VAL A 152 -7.61 16.50 23.66
C VAL A 152 -6.15 16.96 23.77
N CYS A 153 -5.82 18.16 23.29
CA CYS A 153 -4.49 18.74 23.45
C CYS A 153 -4.12 18.92 24.94
N ASP A 154 -5.02 19.47 25.75
CA ASP A 154 -4.83 19.63 27.20
C ASP A 154 -4.57 18.26 27.85
N TYR A 155 -5.30 17.23 27.43
CA TYR A 155 -5.14 15.87 27.97
C TYR A 155 -3.75 15.31 27.66
N PHE A 156 -3.34 15.36 26.38
CA PHE A 156 -2.02 14.90 25.95
C PHE A 156 -0.86 15.64 26.62
N PHE A 157 -1.06 16.91 26.97
CA PHE A 157 -0.03 17.72 27.62
C PHE A 157 0.11 17.45 29.12
N HIS A 158 -0.99 17.09 29.79
CA HIS A 158 -1.03 17.01 31.26
C HIS A 158 -1.10 15.58 31.82
N ASN A 159 -1.36 14.56 31.00
CA ASN A 159 -1.58 13.19 31.47
C ASN A 159 -0.70 12.21 30.70
N ASP A 160 -0.28 11.16 31.40
CA ASP A 160 0.28 9.97 30.77
C ASP A 160 -0.84 9.20 30.07
N VAL A 161 -0.59 8.79 28.83
CA VAL A 161 -1.61 8.14 28.01
C VAL A 161 -1.40 6.64 28.00
N GLU A 162 -2.40 5.90 28.49
CA GLU A 162 -2.43 4.44 28.43
C GLU A 162 -2.64 3.96 26.99
N GLU A 163 -1.96 2.87 26.61
CA GLU A 163 -1.95 2.37 25.23
C GLU A 163 -3.36 1.97 24.74
N GLU A 164 -4.14 1.27 25.56
CA GLU A 164 -5.52 0.86 25.24
C GLU A 164 -6.46 2.07 25.10
N ASP A 165 -6.34 3.04 26.01
CA ASP A 165 -7.13 4.28 25.99
C ASP A 165 -6.86 5.08 24.71
N PHE A 166 -5.59 5.16 24.29
CA PHE A 166 -5.19 5.80 23.03
C PHE A 166 -5.81 5.10 21.81
N VAL A 167 -5.64 3.78 21.70
CA VAL A 167 -6.12 3.01 20.54
C VAL A 167 -7.63 3.12 20.42
N GLN A 168 -8.36 2.92 21.51
CA GLN A 168 -9.82 3.02 21.51
C GLN A 168 -10.28 4.42 21.09
N ALA A 169 -9.68 5.47 21.64
CA ALA A 169 -10.01 6.84 21.31
C ALA A 169 -9.71 7.18 19.84
N PHE A 170 -8.54 6.76 19.34
CA PHE A 170 -8.15 6.98 17.95
C PHE A 170 -9.14 6.35 16.97
N GLU A 171 -9.52 5.10 17.20
CA GLU A 171 -10.51 4.41 16.35
C GLU A 171 -11.89 5.06 16.38
N ILE A 172 -12.34 5.50 17.55
CA ILE A 172 -13.59 6.22 17.73
C ILE A 172 -13.56 7.53 16.92
N VAL A 173 -12.50 8.32 17.06
CA VAL A 173 -12.35 9.60 16.34
C VAL A 173 -12.40 9.39 14.83
N LEU A 174 -11.62 8.44 14.30
CA LEU A 174 -11.64 8.11 12.87
C LEU A 174 -13.03 7.71 12.38
N ARG A 175 -13.76 6.91 13.17
CA ARG A 175 -15.11 6.47 12.83
C ARG A 175 -16.08 7.66 12.73
N TYR A 176 -16.07 8.55 13.72
CA TYR A 176 -16.96 9.70 13.76
C TYR A 176 -16.62 10.75 12.70
N GLU A 177 -15.34 11.07 12.51
CA GLU A 177 -14.94 12.01 11.45
C GLU A 177 -15.33 11.49 10.06
N LYS A 178 -15.15 10.19 9.77
CA LYS A 178 -15.63 9.57 8.52
C LYS A 178 -17.15 9.64 8.35
N ARG A 179 -17.93 9.59 9.44
CA ARG A 179 -19.39 9.77 9.39
C ARG A 179 -19.76 11.23 9.11
N PHE A 180 -19.08 12.16 9.78
CA PHE A 180 -19.31 13.59 9.62
C PHE A 180 -18.73 14.17 8.32
N ALA A 181 -17.88 13.40 7.62
CA ALA A 181 -17.30 13.77 6.32
C ALA A 181 -18.34 14.27 5.30
N LYS A 182 -19.56 13.71 5.31
CA LYS A 182 -20.63 14.15 4.40
C LYS A 182 -21.11 15.58 4.65
N LEU A 183 -20.92 16.10 5.86
CA LEU A 183 -21.29 17.47 6.24
C LEU A 183 -20.18 18.47 5.91
N VAL A 184 -18.92 18.02 5.91
CA VAL A 184 -17.73 18.86 5.71
C VAL A 184 -17.29 18.75 4.24
N ASP A 185 -17.97 19.49 3.38
CA ASP A 185 -17.54 19.71 1.99
C ASP A 185 -16.66 20.97 1.94
N VAL A 186 -15.54 20.91 1.19
CA VAL A 186 -14.59 22.04 1.02
C VAL A 186 -15.32 23.27 0.50
N SER A 187 -16.28 23.08 -0.41
CA SER A 187 -17.11 24.15 -0.98
C SER A 187 -18.08 24.78 0.02
N LYS A 188 -18.33 24.13 1.16
CA LYS A 188 -19.30 24.54 2.18
C LYS A 188 -18.64 24.98 3.49
N CYS A 189 -17.34 24.73 3.67
CA CYS A 189 -16.60 25.08 4.87
C CYS A 189 -16.22 26.56 4.88
N SER A 190 -16.94 27.36 5.66
CA SER A 190 -16.72 28.82 5.81
C SER A 190 -15.28 29.17 6.17
N LEU A 191 -14.66 28.43 7.09
CA LEU A 191 -13.27 28.67 7.54
C LEU A 191 -12.21 28.37 6.46
N CYS A 192 -12.50 27.51 5.49
CA CYS A 192 -11.59 27.21 4.37
C CYS A 192 -11.81 28.19 3.21
N MET A 193 -13.07 28.59 2.96
CA MET A 193 -13.41 29.59 1.94
C MET A 193 -12.81 30.98 2.24
N CYS A 194 -12.77 31.39 3.51
CA CYS A 194 -12.13 32.65 3.89
C CYS A 194 -10.62 32.67 3.59
N ARG A 195 -9.91 31.53 3.73
CA ARG A 195 -8.48 31.44 3.42
C ARG A 195 -8.21 31.53 1.91
N TYR A 196 -9.06 30.91 1.10
CA TYR A 196 -8.93 30.96 -0.37
C TYR A 196 -9.17 32.36 -0.94
N GLN A 197 -10.12 33.12 -0.38
CA GLN A 197 -10.38 34.50 -0.82
C GLN A 197 -9.27 35.48 -0.40
N SER A 198 -8.53 35.19 0.68
CA SER A 198 -7.38 36.01 1.11
C SER A 198 -6.08 35.68 0.38
N SER A 199 -6.02 34.61 -0.42
CA SER A 199 -4.82 34.17 -1.14
C SER A 199 -4.92 34.29 -2.67
N SER A 200 -5.96 34.95 -3.20
CA SER A 200 -6.18 35.09 -4.65
C SER A 200 -6.16 36.55 -5.09
N GLU A 201 -4.99 37.19 -5.02
CA GLU A 201 -4.65 38.34 -5.88
C GLU A 201 -3.56 38.02 -6.91
N GLU A 202 -3.05 36.78 -6.95
CA GLU A 202 -2.21 36.33 -8.06
C GLU A 202 -3.07 35.59 -9.09
N VAL A 203 -3.06 36.17 -10.29
CA VAL A 203 -3.74 35.72 -11.51
C VAL A 203 -3.51 34.22 -11.74
N PHE A 204 -4.56 33.40 -11.60
CA PHE A 204 -4.55 32.02 -12.06
C PHE A 204 -5.66 31.78 -13.09
N THR A 205 -5.23 31.34 -14.26
CA THR A 205 -6.03 30.85 -15.37
C THR A 205 -6.86 29.63 -14.96
N GLN A 206 -8.03 29.50 -15.57
CA GLN A 206 -9.07 28.50 -15.29
C GLN A 206 -8.67 27.02 -15.46
N ASP A 207 -7.43 26.72 -15.88
CA ASP A 207 -6.99 25.35 -16.20
C ASP A 207 -6.30 24.60 -15.06
N LEU A 208 -6.18 25.17 -13.85
CA LEU A 208 -5.59 24.49 -12.69
C LEU A 208 -6.58 24.03 -11.61
N VAL A 209 -7.89 24.03 -11.90
CA VAL A 209 -8.93 23.65 -10.93
C VAL A 209 -9.20 22.13 -10.91
N SER A 210 -8.63 21.36 -11.84
CA SER A 210 -8.94 19.93 -11.99
C SER A 210 -8.04 18.95 -11.23
N THR A 211 -7.02 19.39 -10.47
CA THR A 211 -5.98 18.42 -10.04
C THR A 211 -5.45 18.55 -8.61
N ILE A 212 -6.11 19.29 -7.72
CA ILE A 212 -5.75 19.24 -6.29
C ILE A 212 -6.99 18.99 -5.42
N ASN A 213 -7.22 17.72 -5.10
CA ASN A 213 -8.16 17.24 -4.08
C ASN A 213 -7.70 17.67 -2.67
N HIS A 214 -7.68 18.97 -2.37
CA HIS A 214 -7.45 19.42 -1.01
C HIS A 214 -8.70 19.16 -0.17
N SER A 215 -8.74 17.98 0.48
CA SER A 215 -9.71 17.70 1.53
C SER A 215 -9.64 18.78 2.62
N CYS A 216 -10.80 19.21 3.13
CA CYS A 216 -10.87 20.28 4.13
C CYS A 216 -10.10 19.88 5.40
N ILE A 217 -9.21 20.76 5.91
CA ILE A 217 -8.40 20.48 7.12
C ILE A 217 -9.26 20.10 8.35
N HIS A 218 -10.53 20.52 8.37
CA HIS A 218 -11.47 20.23 9.44
C HIS A 218 -11.97 18.78 9.41
N MET A 219 -11.82 18.06 8.29
CA MET A 219 -12.16 16.64 8.15
C MET A 219 -11.34 15.74 9.08
N ARG A 220 -10.12 16.18 9.41
CA ARG A 220 -9.12 15.42 10.18
C ARG A 220 -8.66 16.21 11.42
N MET A 221 -9.47 17.18 11.87
CA MET A 221 -9.07 18.11 12.94
C MET A 221 -8.79 17.38 14.25
N LEU A 222 -9.58 16.36 14.58
CA LEU A 222 -9.42 15.58 15.80
C LEU A 222 -8.39 14.47 15.59
N SER A 223 -8.44 13.74 14.47
CA SER A 223 -7.49 12.66 14.21
C SER A 223 -6.04 13.16 14.12
N SER A 224 -5.82 14.37 13.62
CA SER A 224 -4.49 15.00 13.57
C SER A 224 -3.86 15.22 14.95
N GLN A 225 -4.66 15.29 16.02
CA GLN A 225 -4.12 15.42 17.38
C GLN A 225 -3.43 14.15 17.88
N PHE A 226 -3.67 13.00 17.23
CA PHE A 226 -3.06 11.72 17.58
C PHE A 226 -1.72 11.49 16.87
N ILE A 227 -1.41 12.24 15.80
CA ILE A 227 -0.18 12.08 15.00
C ILE A 227 1.10 12.11 15.85
N PRO A 228 1.28 13.06 16.80
CA PRO A 228 2.50 13.10 17.61
C PRO A 228 2.77 11.82 18.41
N ASN A 229 1.71 11.09 18.76
CA ASN A 229 1.77 9.86 19.56
C ASN A 229 1.36 8.62 18.75
N ILE A 230 1.38 8.69 17.41
CA ILE A 230 0.88 7.62 16.53
C ILE A 230 1.64 6.29 16.71
N THR A 231 2.87 6.36 17.22
CA THR A 231 3.69 5.20 17.57
C THR A 231 3.02 4.29 18.60
N ILE A 232 2.20 4.82 19.50
CA ILE A 232 1.41 4.02 20.46
C ILE A 232 0.45 3.10 19.70
N TYR A 233 -0.35 3.67 18.79
CA TYR A 233 -1.29 2.90 17.97
C TYR A 233 -0.58 1.86 17.10
N LEU A 234 0.52 2.23 16.44
CA LEU A 234 1.28 1.31 15.59
C LEU A 234 1.88 0.18 16.42
N LYS A 235 2.49 0.46 17.58
CA LYS A 235 3.06 -0.55 18.46
C LYS A 235 2.02 -1.58 18.91
N VAL A 236 0.87 -1.13 19.42
CA VAL A 236 -0.21 -2.03 19.85
C VAL A 236 -0.73 -2.85 18.67
N SER A 237 -1.05 -2.18 17.56
CA SER A 237 -1.62 -2.85 16.39
C SER A 237 -0.69 -3.91 15.81
N PHE A 238 0.60 -3.61 15.66
CA PHE A 238 1.58 -4.57 15.14
C PHE A 238 1.90 -5.69 16.14
N ASN A 239 1.89 -5.41 17.45
CA ASN A 239 2.02 -6.44 18.48
C ASN A 239 0.88 -7.45 18.38
N GLU A 240 -0.37 -7.00 18.21
CA GLU A 240 -1.52 -7.87 18.04
C GLU A 240 -1.32 -8.84 16.86
N LEU A 241 -0.80 -8.34 15.73
CA LEU A 241 -0.53 -9.16 14.53
C LEU A 241 0.49 -10.29 14.74
N ILE A 242 1.38 -10.16 15.73
CA ILE A 242 2.45 -11.15 15.99
C ILE A 242 2.29 -11.90 17.33
N SER A 243 1.24 -11.58 18.09
CA SER A 243 0.99 -12.09 19.45
C SER A 243 0.26 -13.45 19.50
N GLY A 244 -0.37 -13.84 18.40
CA GLY A 244 -1.04 -15.15 18.29
C GLY A 244 -0.06 -16.32 18.30
N GLU A 245 -0.57 -17.52 18.58
CA GLU A 245 0.21 -18.75 18.42
C GLU A 245 0.70 -18.88 16.98
N PHE A 246 2.01 -19.02 16.83
CA PHE A 246 2.65 -19.10 15.52
C PHE A 246 2.52 -20.53 14.98
N GLU A 247 1.34 -20.87 14.46
CA GLU A 247 1.04 -22.18 13.87
C GLU A 247 1.73 -22.35 12.50
N GLN A 248 3.00 -22.74 12.52
CA GLN A 248 3.82 -22.88 11.31
C GLN A 248 3.35 -23.99 10.36
N ASP A 249 2.68 -25.02 10.90
CA ASP A 249 2.18 -26.15 10.11
C ASP A 249 0.90 -25.79 9.32
N ASN A 250 0.28 -24.64 9.60
CA ASN A 250 -0.89 -24.16 8.88
C ASN A 250 -0.47 -23.43 7.58
N VAL A 251 -0.36 -24.20 6.50
CA VAL A 251 0.13 -23.73 5.20
C VAL A 251 -1.02 -23.58 4.20
N LYS A 252 -1.07 -22.44 3.51
CA LYS A 252 -2.01 -22.17 2.40
C LYS A 252 -1.22 -21.78 1.16
N LEU A 253 -1.42 -22.48 0.04
CA LEU A 253 -0.68 -22.26 -1.21
C LEU A 253 0.85 -22.27 -1.00
N CYS A 254 1.36 -23.20 -0.18
CA CYS A 254 2.77 -23.26 0.20
C CYS A 254 3.30 -21.98 0.88
N VAL A 255 2.43 -21.19 1.51
CA VAL A 255 2.78 -20.03 2.33
C VAL A 255 2.31 -20.25 3.76
N VAL A 256 3.15 -19.93 4.74
CA VAL A 256 2.76 -19.98 6.17
C VAL A 256 1.62 -18.99 6.42
N SER A 257 0.46 -19.47 6.89
CA SER A 257 -0.77 -18.66 7.02
C SER A 257 -0.58 -17.40 7.85
N THR A 258 0.24 -17.46 8.90
CA THR A 258 0.50 -16.30 9.77
C THR A 258 1.15 -15.13 9.02
N VAL A 259 1.93 -15.40 7.96
CA VAL A 259 2.50 -14.35 7.10
C VAL A 259 1.39 -13.70 6.27
N LEU A 260 0.45 -14.47 5.74
CA LEU A 260 -0.72 -13.94 5.03
C LEU A 260 -1.58 -13.07 5.95
N ASP A 261 -1.83 -13.54 7.18
CA ASP A 261 -2.65 -12.83 8.17
C ASP A 261 -1.98 -11.52 8.62
N PHE A 262 -0.65 -11.52 8.76
CA PHE A 262 0.13 -10.32 9.02
C PHE A 262 -0.11 -9.25 7.95
N PHE A 263 0.05 -9.59 6.67
CA PHE A 263 -0.15 -8.61 5.59
C PHE A 263 -1.61 -8.12 5.48
N HIS A 264 -2.61 -8.97 5.73
CA HIS A 264 -4.01 -8.54 5.86
C HIS A 264 -4.22 -7.57 7.03
N GLY A 265 -3.52 -7.80 8.15
CA GLY A 265 -3.49 -6.89 9.28
C GLY A 265 -2.88 -5.54 8.93
N VAL A 266 -1.74 -5.55 8.26
CA VAL A 266 -1.03 -4.35 7.77
C VAL A 266 -1.95 -3.52 6.87
N GLU A 267 -2.74 -4.14 5.98
CA GLU A 267 -3.70 -3.42 5.14
C GLU A 267 -4.73 -2.63 5.96
N LYS A 268 -5.23 -3.20 7.06
CA LYS A 268 -6.18 -2.53 7.97
C LYS A 268 -5.53 -1.33 8.68
N ILE A 269 -4.27 -1.49 9.10
CA ILE A 269 -3.48 -0.41 9.71
C ILE A 269 -3.26 0.71 8.69
N LEU A 270 -2.83 0.34 7.48
CA LEU A 270 -2.58 1.27 6.37
C LEU A 270 -3.80 2.14 6.08
N LYS A 271 -5.00 1.56 5.95
CA LYS A 271 -6.24 2.31 5.70
C LYS A 271 -6.55 3.37 6.78
N LYS A 272 -6.09 3.18 8.01
CA LYS A 272 -6.25 4.18 9.09
C LYS A 272 -5.17 5.26 9.02
N ILE A 273 -3.93 4.90 8.68
CA ILE A 273 -2.83 5.85 8.49
C ILE A 273 -3.04 6.71 7.23
N GLU A 274 -3.51 6.11 6.13
CA GLU A 274 -3.87 6.83 4.89
C GLU A 274 -4.95 7.89 5.11
N TYR A 275 -5.86 7.64 6.05
CA TYR A 275 -6.85 8.63 6.42
C TYR A 275 -6.23 9.89 7.05
N LEU A 276 -5.10 9.76 7.76
CA LEU A 276 -4.42 10.91 8.38
C LEU A 276 -3.74 11.81 7.35
N ASP A 277 -3.24 11.22 6.26
CA ASP A 277 -2.56 11.93 5.17
C ASP A 277 -1.38 12.77 5.68
N ASP A 278 -0.58 12.15 6.56
CA ASP A 278 0.54 12.79 7.22
C ASP A 278 1.83 12.01 6.98
N LEU A 279 2.85 12.73 6.50
CA LEU A 279 4.15 12.15 6.14
C LEU A 279 4.85 11.49 7.34
N SER A 280 4.74 12.07 8.54
CA SER A 280 5.37 11.52 9.75
C SER A 280 4.72 10.20 10.15
N ALA A 281 3.39 10.12 10.05
CA ALA A 281 2.65 8.88 10.30
C ALA A 281 3.04 7.76 9.32
N TYR A 282 3.21 8.06 8.02
CA TYR A 282 3.71 7.10 7.04
C TYR A 282 5.13 6.62 7.34
N LYS A 283 6.04 7.54 7.71
CA LYS A 283 7.41 7.18 8.11
C LYS A 283 7.42 6.24 9.33
N CYS A 284 6.58 6.51 10.32
CA CYS A 284 6.42 5.62 11.46
C CYS A 284 5.85 4.26 11.05
N LEU A 285 4.84 4.22 10.19
CA LEU A 285 4.25 2.99 9.68
C LEU A 285 5.30 2.09 9.02
N VAL A 286 6.12 2.63 8.12
CA VAL A 286 7.19 1.89 7.43
C VAL A 286 8.18 1.28 8.42
N ARG A 287 8.62 2.05 9.42
CA ARG A 287 9.56 1.57 10.46
C ARG A 287 8.99 0.43 11.29
N TYR A 288 7.71 0.51 11.67
CA TYR A 288 7.05 -0.55 12.42
C TYR A 288 6.80 -1.77 11.53
N PHE A 289 6.35 -1.57 10.30
CA PHE A 289 6.19 -2.66 9.32
C PHE A 289 7.49 -3.44 9.14
N ASP A 290 8.60 -2.76 8.82
CA ASP A 290 9.91 -3.40 8.63
C ASP A 290 10.37 -4.19 9.85
N ARG A 291 10.32 -3.56 11.04
CA ARG A 291 10.71 -4.20 12.29
C ARG A 291 9.90 -5.46 12.59
N TYR A 292 8.57 -5.38 12.46
CA TYR A 292 7.71 -6.50 12.83
C TYR A 292 7.70 -7.60 11.78
N LEU A 293 7.87 -7.26 10.50
CA LEU A 293 8.10 -8.26 9.46
C LEU A 293 9.42 -9.01 9.72
N ALA A 294 10.52 -8.32 10.05
CA ALA A 294 11.78 -8.97 10.41
C ALA A 294 11.64 -9.94 11.61
N ILE A 295 10.90 -9.53 12.65
CA ILE A 295 10.56 -10.39 13.79
C ILE A 295 9.74 -11.60 13.34
N LEU A 296 8.79 -11.42 12.42
CA LEU A 296 7.96 -12.50 11.91
C LEU A 296 8.78 -13.52 11.10
N ILE A 297 9.65 -13.03 10.20
CA ILE A 297 10.52 -13.87 9.37
C ILE A 297 11.50 -14.67 10.25
N SER A 298 12.14 -14.03 11.22
CA SER A 298 13.07 -14.71 12.14
C SER A 298 12.41 -15.78 13.02
N LYS A 299 11.08 -15.75 13.19
CA LYS A 299 10.31 -16.78 13.89
C LYS A 299 9.96 -17.99 13.02
N ILE A 300 10.13 -17.92 11.71
CA ILE A 300 9.89 -19.06 10.82
C ILE A 300 10.96 -20.13 11.09
N SER A 301 10.55 -21.29 11.58
CA SER A 301 11.43 -22.38 11.96
C SER A 301 10.86 -23.72 11.53
N LEU A 302 10.51 -23.83 10.25
CA LEU A 302 10.07 -25.10 9.68
C LEU A 302 11.26 -26.06 9.60
N GLY A 303 11.04 -27.34 9.91
CA GLY A 303 12.09 -28.37 9.87
C GLY A 303 12.76 -28.56 8.51
N ASN A 304 13.81 -29.37 8.46
CA ASN A 304 14.78 -29.38 7.35
C ASN A 304 14.46 -30.38 6.22
N THR A 305 13.19 -30.58 5.87
CA THR A 305 12.80 -31.45 4.73
C THR A 305 12.68 -30.65 3.44
N ILE A 306 12.74 -31.31 2.27
CA ILE A 306 12.58 -30.65 0.96
C ILE A 306 11.27 -29.84 0.93
N TYR A 307 10.14 -30.49 1.25
CA TYR A 307 8.84 -29.82 1.30
C TYR A 307 8.81 -28.60 2.22
N LYS A 308 9.39 -28.71 3.43
CA LYS A 308 9.40 -27.60 4.39
C LYS A 308 10.29 -26.44 3.90
N SER A 309 11.44 -26.73 3.29
CA SER A 309 12.26 -25.70 2.64
C SER A 309 11.53 -25.03 1.48
N ILE A 310 10.77 -25.78 0.67
CA ILE A 310 9.92 -25.21 -0.39
C ILE A 310 8.91 -24.21 0.18
N VAL A 311 8.20 -24.59 1.26
CA VAL A 311 7.24 -23.71 1.93
C VAL A 311 7.92 -22.45 2.48
N VAL A 312 9.09 -22.58 3.10
CA VAL A 312 9.84 -21.41 3.59
C VAL A 312 10.24 -20.50 2.45
N LEU A 313 10.92 -21.02 1.41
CA LEU A 313 11.37 -20.22 0.26
C LEU A 313 10.20 -19.51 -0.43
N ASN A 314 9.08 -20.21 -0.62
CA ASN A 314 7.88 -19.61 -1.22
C ASN A 314 7.23 -18.54 -0.32
N THR A 315 7.24 -18.75 1.00
CA THR A 315 6.78 -17.75 1.99
C THR A 315 7.66 -16.50 1.96
N LEU A 316 8.98 -16.66 1.84
CA LEU A 316 9.94 -15.57 1.76
C LEU A 316 9.77 -14.77 0.46
N LEU A 317 9.60 -15.46 -0.67
CA LEU A 317 9.28 -14.84 -1.96
C LEU A 317 8.00 -13.98 -1.85
N PHE A 318 6.92 -14.56 -1.34
CA PHE A 318 5.67 -13.83 -1.12
C PHE A 318 5.86 -12.60 -0.22
N ALA A 319 6.59 -12.74 0.89
CA ALA A 319 6.85 -11.64 1.81
C ALA A 319 7.67 -10.52 1.15
N ARG A 320 8.67 -10.88 0.34
CA ARG A 320 9.53 -9.95 -0.40
C ARG A 320 8.75 -9.17 -1.45
N GLU A 321 7.94 -9.85 -2.27
CA GLU A 321 7.10 -9.21 -3.29
C GLU A 321 6.07 -8.28 -2.64
N THR A 322 5.35 -8.77 -1.62
CA THR A 322 4.32 -7.97 -0.94
C THR A 322 4.92 -6.77 -0.19
N MET A 323 6.10 -6.93 0.39
CA MET A 323 6.87 -5.82 0.96
C MET A 323 7.22 -4.80 -0.11
N SER A 324 7.72 -5.23 -1.27
CA SER A 324 8.07 -4.33 -2.38
C SER A 324 6.86 -3.51 -2.83
N ASP A 325 5.70 -4.14 -2.99
CA ASP A 325 4.45 -3.48 -3.35
C ASP A 325 4.00 -2.47 -2.28
N PHE A 326 4.06 -2.86 -1.01
CA PHE A 326 3.75 -1.98 0.12
C PHE A 326 4.65 -0.74 0.13
N MET A 327 5.96 -0.95 0.02
CA MET A 327 6.93 0.14 0.00
C MET A 327 6.72 1.05 -1.21
N THR A 328 6.48 0.49 -2.39
CA THR A 328 6.20 1.26 -3.62
C THR A 328 4.96 2.14 -3.47
N ARG A 329 3.88 1.62 -2.88
CA ARG A 329 2.66 2.38 -2.59
C ARG A 329 2.92 3.54 -1.63
N ILE A 330 3.68 3.31 -0.55
CA ILE A 330 4.01 4.36 0.41
C ILE A 330 4.99 5.38 -0.17
N PHE A 331 6.02 4.94 -0.90
CA PHE A 331 7.02 5.83 -1.51
C PHE A 331 6.39 6.78 -2.54
N GLY A 332 5.43 6.30 -3.31
CA GLY A 332 4.63 7.15 -4.22
C GLY A 332 3.85 8.26 -3.49
N GLN A 333 3.53 8.07 -2.21
CA GLN A 333 2.80 9.04 -1.39
C GLN A 333 3.71 9.91 -0.51
N ALA A 334 4.89 9.41 -0.12
CA ALA A 334 5.68 9.97 0.97
C ALA A 334 7.09 10.43 0.57
N GLY A 335 7.57 10.14 -0.65
CA GLY A 335 8.90 10.56 -1.12
C GLY A 335 10.05 10.12 -0.19
N ILE A 336 9.84 9.04 0.56
CA ILE A 336 10.83 8.51 1.51
C ILE A 336 11.93 7.84 0.69
N LEU A 337 13.19 8.14 0.99
CA LEU A 337 14.36 7.45 0.43
C LEU A 337 15.12 6.78 1.57
N ASP A 338 15.63 5.59 1.25
CA ASP A 338 16.73 4.87 1.87
C ASP A 338 16.68 4.61 3.38
N ASP A 339 16.36 3.36 3.71
CA ASP A 339 17.31 2.46 4.36
C ASP A 339 17.04 1.04 3.83
N THR A 340 18.07 0.18 3.77
CA THR A 340 17.82 -1.24 3.42
C THR A 340 16.94 -1.84 4.53
N PRO A 341 15.72 -2.33 4.23
CA PRO A 341 14.81 -2.82 5.26
C PRO A 341 15.46 -3.97 6.05
N ASN A 342 15.35 -3.98 7.38
CA ASN A 342 15.83 -5.08 8.21
C ASN A 342 15.17 -6.41 7.81
N ALA A 343 13.90 -6.36 7.39
CA ALA A 343 13.19 -7.51 6.88
C ALA A 343 13.86 -8.10 5.63
N SER A 344 14.39 -7.27 4.72
CA SER A 344 15.12 -7.73 3.53
C SER A 344 16.38 -8.52 3.91
N GLU A 345 17.08 -8.10 4.96
CA GLU A 345 18.26 -8.79 5.45
C GLU A 345 17.91 -10.16 6.06
N GLU A 346 16.87 -10.23 6.88
CA GLU A 346 16.40 -11.49 7.46
C GLU A 346 15.85 -12.46 6.40
N ILE A 347 15.16 -11.93 5.38
CA ILE A 347 14.72 -12.72 4.22
C ILE A 347 15.92 -13.36 3.53
N ARG A 348 16.95 -12.58 3.17
CA ARG A 348 18.15 -13.11 2.48
C ARG A 348 18.89 -14.17 3.28
N LYS A 349 19.03 -13.98 4.60
CA LYS A 349 19.65 -14.98 5.49
C LYS A 349 18.86 -16.29 5.49
N MET A 350 17.53 -16.21 5.60
CA MET A 350 16.66 -17.38 5.64
C MET A 350 16.60 -18.10 4.27
N GLU A 351 16.59 -17.34 3.16
CA GLU A 351 16.69 -17.87 1.80
C GLU A 351 17.99 -18.67 1.63
N ALA A 352 19.14 -18.08 1.97
CA ALA A 352 20.44 -18.76 1.86
C ALA A 352 20.51 -20.04 2.70
N PHE A 353 19.96 -20.02 3.92
CA PHE A 353 19.92 -21.18 4.80
C PHE A 353 19.07 -22.32 4.23
N HIS A 354 17.84 -22.03 3.79
CA HIS A 354 16.94 -23.05 3.26
C HIS A 354 17.35 -23.55 1.87
N SER A 355 17.96 -22.71 1.03
CA SER A 355 18.58 -23.14 -0.22
C SER A 355 19.73 -24.11 0.03
N SER A 356 20.59 -23.84 1.03
CA SER A 356 21.65 -24.78 1.41
C SER A 356 21.11 -26.11 1.94
N ILE A 357 20.06 -26.09 2.76
CA ILE A 357 19.37 -27.32 3.20
C ILE A 357 18.83 -28.09 2.00
N LEU A 358 18.17 -27.39 1.07
CA LEU A 358 17.59 -27.99 -0.12
C LEU A 358 18.67 -28.70 -0.95
N ASP A 359 19.80 -28.03 -1.21
CA ASP A 359 20.92 -28.61 -1.94
C ASP A 359 21.47 -29.86 -1.26
N ILE A 360 21.63 -29.86 0.06
CA ILE A 360 22.08 -31.03 0.83
C ILE A 360 21.08 -32.19 0.69
N GLN A 361 19.78 -31.93 0.85
CA GLN A 361 18.75 -32.96 0.76
C GLN A 361 18.65 -33.53 -0.66
N LEU A 362 18.68 -32.67 -1.68
CA LEU A 362 18.70 -33.10 -3.08
C LEU A 362 19.96 -33.91 -3.38
N SER A 363 21.13 -33.50 -2.89
CA SER A 363 22.37 -34.27 -3.05
C SER A 363 22.24 -35.69 -2.50
N VAL A 364 21.62 -35.86 -1.32
CA VAL A 364 21.34 -37.18 -0.73
C VAL A 364 20.38 -38.01 -1.61
N CYS A 365 19.37 -37.38 -2.21
CA CYS A 365 18.47 -38.05 -3.13
C CYS A 365 19.19 -38.50 -4.42
N PHE A 366 19.96 -37.61 -5.04
CA PHE A 366 20.69 -37.87 -6.28
C PHE A 366 21.90 -38.81 -6.10
N ALA A 367 22.46 -38.91 -4.89
CA ALA A 367 23.49 -39.90 -4.56
C ALA A 367 22.97 -41.35 -4.68
N LYS A 368 21.67 -41.58 -4.51
CA LYS A 368 21.03 -42.89 -4.63
C LYS A 368 20.76 -43.30 -6.09
N ILE A 369 20.86 -42.36 -7.02
CA ILE A 369 20.62 -42.57 -8.44
C ILE A 369 21.95 -42.96 -9.11
N ASN A 370 21.92 -44.03 -9.92
CA ASN A 370 23.11 -44.54 -10.59
C ASN A 370 23.31 -43.92 -11.97
N PHE A 371 24.17 -42.91 -12.07
CA PHE A 371 24.50 -42.25 -13.33
C PHE A 371 25.49 -43.06 -14.21
N GLU A 372 26.13 -44.11 -13.68
CA GLU A 372 27.04 -44.97 -14.45
C GLU A 372 26.29 -45.97 -15.35
N SER A 373 25.01 -46.21 -15.08
CA SER A 373 24.13 -47.02 -15.92
C SER A 373 22.95 -46.16 -16.39
N PRO A 374 23.09 -45.41 -17.50
CA PRO A 374 22.12 -44.40 -17.90
C PRO A 374 20.72 -44.95 -18.20
N ASN A 375 20.61 -46.23 -18.57
CA ASN A 375 19.34 -46.82 -18.99
C ASN A 375 18.27 -46.71 -17.90
N GLY A 376 17.24 -45.89 -18.15
CA GLY A 376 16.13 -45.67 -17.22
C GLY A 376 16.36 -44.57 -16.19
N LEU A 377 17.47 -43.83 -16.29
CA LEU A 377 17.81 -42.69 -15.44
C LEU A 377 16.72 -41.62 -15.44
N ALA A 378 16.20 -41.26 -16.62
CA ALA A 378 15.14 -40.27 -16.76
C ALA A 378 13.90 -40.67 -15.96
N LYS A 379 13.54 -41.95 -15.93
CA LYS A 379 12.40 -42.45 -15.16
C LYS A 379 12.62 -42.27 -13.66
N GLU A 380 13.83 -42.49 -13.15
CA GLU A 380 14.15 -42.27 -11.73
C GLU A 380 14.11 -40.79 -11.36
N ILE A 381 14.71 -39.94 -12.20
CA ILE A 381 14.74 -38.48 -12.01
C ILE A 381 13.32 -37.90 -12.09
N ILE A 382 12.55 -38.27 -13.11
CA ILE A 382 11.15 -37.82 -13.28
C ILE A 382 10.31 -38.23 -12.06
N ARG A 383 10.48 -39.47 -11.57
CA ARG A 383 9.78 -39.92 -10.37
C ARG A 383 10.15 -39.08 -9.13
N LEU A 384 11.42 -38.72 -8.97
CA LEU A 384 11.87 -37.84 -7.89
C LEU A 384 11.26 -36.44 -8.02
N ILE A 385 11.29 -35.85 -9.22
CA ILE A 385 10.70 -34.54 -9.53
C ILE A 385 9.21 -34.53 -9.18
N ASP A 386 8.47 -35.51 -9.69
CA ASP A 386 7.01 -35.56 -9.52
C ASP A 386 6.62 -35.84 -8.06
N ALA A 387 7.43 -36.60 -7.31
CA ALA A 387 7.17 -36.90 -5.91
C ALA A 387 7.48 -35.73 -4.96
N GLU A 388 8.59 -35.02 -5.18
CA GLU A 388 9.11 -34.04 -4.22
C GLU A 388 8.82 -32.58 -4.60
N ILE A 389 8.64 -32.28 -5.90
CA ILE A 389 8.57 -30.89 -6.41
C ILE A 389 7.27 -30.60 -7.14
N ILE A 390 6.79 -31.52 -7.99
CA ILE A 390 5.55 -31.36 -8.77
C ILE A 390 4.43 -32.23 -8.18
N SER A 391 4.42 -32.34 -6.86
CA SER A 391 3.41 -33.07 -6.11
C SER A 391 2.15 -32.22 -5.90
N ASP A 392 1.03 -32.85 -5.56
CA ASP A 392 -0.17 -32.11 -5.14
C ASP A 392 0.07 -31.26 -3.87
N ALA A 393 1.03 -31.68 -3.02
CA ALA A 393 1.37 -30.96 -1.79
C ALA A 393 2.09 -29.63 -2.06
N THR A 394 2.80 -29.52 -3.18
CA THR A 394 3.53 -28.32 -3.62
C THR A 394 2.73 -27.48 -4.62
N LYS A 395 1.42 -27.73 -4.74
CA LYS A 395 0.55 -26.94 -5.61
C LYS A 395 0.46 -25.50 -5.11
N GLY A 396 0.73 -24.55 -6.01
CA GLY A 396 0.68 -23.11 -5.71
C GLY A 396 2.04 -22.48 -5.35
N ILE A 397 3.15 -23.20 -5.51
CA ILE A 397 4.49 -22.58 -5.46
C ILE A 397 4.64 -21.52 -6.57
N GLY A 398 5.34 -20.45 -6.25
CA GLY A 398 5.72 -19.42 -7.20
C GLY A 398 6.69 -19.94 -8.27
N GLU A 399 6.69 -19.28 -9.43
CA GLU A 399 7.57 -19.65 -10.54
C GLU A 399 9.04 -19.49 -10.16
N GLU A 400 9.41 -18.41 -9.46
CA GLU A 400 10.80 -18.19 -9.03
C GLU A 400 11.29 -19.29 -8.06
N THR A 401 10.46 -19.70 -7.10
CA THR A 401 10.80 -20.84 -6.24
C THR A 401 10.95 -22.12 -7.05
N THR A 402 10.07 -22.36 -8.03
CA THR A 402 10.17 -23.50 -8.93
C THR A 402 11.49 -23.48 -9.71
N MET A 403 11.91 -22.30 -10.19
CA MET A 403 13.17 -22.12 -10.90
C MET A 403 14.37 -22.44 -10.02
N VAL A 404 14.42 -21.94 -8.78
CA VAL A 404 15.49 -22.27 -7.82
C VAL A 404 15.57 -23.77 -7.57
N LEU A 405 14.42 -24.44 -7.39
CA LEU A 405 14.38 -25.90 -7.18
C LEU A 405 14.95 -26.65 -8.39
N LEU A 406 14.51 -26.31 -9.59
CA LEU A 406 14.99 -26.95 -10.82
C LEU A 406 16.48 -26.68 -11.07
N GLU A 407 16.95 -25.47 -10.79
CA GLU A 407 18.37 -25.13 -10.87
C GLU A 407 19.20 -26.00 -9.93
N SER A 408 18.80 -26.11 -8.66
CA SER A 408 19.45 -27.00 -7.68
C SER A 408 19.46 -28.46 -8.16
N MET A 409 18.35 -28.96 -8.71
CA MET A 409 18.29 -30.33 -9.25
C MET A 409 19.24 -30.55 -10.42
N VAL A 410 19.23 -29.65 -11.40
CA VAL A 410 20.11 -29.77 -12.58
C VAL A 410 21.57 -29.65 -12.16
N SER A 411 21.87 -28.81 -11.17
CA SER A 411 23.19 -28.72 -10.55
C SER A 411 23.61 -30.04 -9.90
N GLN A 412 22.70 -30.71 -9.17
CA GLN A 412 22.98 -32.04 -8.62
C GLN A 412 23.18 -33.09 -9.73
N MET A 413 22.37 -33.07 -10.79
CA MET A 413 22.57 -33.96 -11.95
C MET A 413 23.95 -33.76 -12.56
N LEU A 414 24.34 -32.51 -12.82
CA LEU A 414 25.64 -32.16 -13.37
C LEU A 414 26.78 -32.59 -12.45
N SER A 415 26.65 -32.41 -11.13
CA SER A 415 27.62 -32.88 -10.13
C SER A 415 27.82 -34.40 -10.19
N ARG A 416 26.75 -35.18 -10.33
CA ARG A 416 26.83 -36.64 -10.48
C ARG A 416 27.48 -37.03 -11.80
N VAL A 417 27.14 -36.34 -12.89
CA VAL A 417 27.76 -36.56 -14.21
C VAL A 417 29.27 -36.23 -14.18
N TYR A 418 29.71 -35.19 -13.46
CA TYR A 418 31.13 -34.89 -13.29
C TYR A 418 31.90 -35.99 -12.56
N SER A 419 31.22 -36.77 -11.71
CA SER A 419 31.86 -37.80 -10.87
C SER A 419 32.07 -39.14 -11.56
N ILE A 420 31.49 -39.35 -12.75
CA ILE A 420 31.58 -40.61 -13.49
C ILE A 420 32.58 -40.52 -14.65
N ARG A 421 33.03 -41.68 -15.14
CA ARG A 421 33.82 -41.75 -16.36
C ARG A 421 32.92 -41.61 -17.58
N ILE A 422 33.14 -40.56 -18.37
CA ILE A 422 32.36 -40.29 -19.58
C ILE A 422 33.10 -40.82 -20.81
N THR A 423 32.45 -41.72 -21.53
CA THR A 423 32.81 -42.17 -22.89
C THR A 423 31.79 -41.62 -23.89
N PRO A 424 32.06 -41.67 -25.21
CA PRO A 424 31.06 -41.30 -26.22
C PRO A 424 29.71 -42.01 -26.03
N ASP A 425 29.73 -43.33 -25.84
CA ASP A 425 28.51 -44.12 -25.64
C ASP A 425 27.73 -43.71 -24.38
N THR A 426 28.44 -43.50 -23.25
CA THR A 426 27.81 -43.04 -22.01
C THR A 426 27.26 -41.62 -22.16
N SER A 427 27.97 -40.74 -22.87
CA SER A 427 27.54 -39.38 -23.13
C SER A 427 26.27 -39.34 -23.99
N GLU A 428 26.23 -40.12 -25.08
CA GLU A 428 25.05 -40.25 -25.93
C GLU A 428 23.85 -40.78 -25.14
N ALA A 429 24.05 -41.83 -24.34
CA ALA A 429 22.99 -42.39 -23.51
C ALA A 429 22.47 -41.37 -22.48
N LEU A 430 23.36 -40.63 -21.80
CA LEU A 430 22.96 -39.58 -20.85
C LEU A 430 22.23 -38.42 -21.53
N LEU A 431 22.63 -38.04 -22.75
CA LEU A 431 21.94 -37.00 -23.51
C LEU A 431 20.50 -37.39 -23.83
N LEU A 432 20.26 -38.66 -24.20
CA LEU A 432 18.90 -39.17 -24.43
C LEU A 432 18.05 -39.12 -23.16
N GLU A 433 18.61 -39.52 -22.02
CA GLU A 433 17.92 -39.50 -20.73
C GLU A 433 17.63 -38.05 -20.28
N VAL A 434 18.60 -37.13 -20.40
CA VAL A 434 18.41 -35.70 -20.12
C VAL A 434 17.35 -35.08 -21.04
N ALA A 435 17.33 -35.45 -22.32
CA ALA A 435 16.33 -34.96 -23.27
C ALA A 435 14.92 -35.40 -22.87
N GLU A 436 14.75 -36.62 -22.35
CA GLU A 436 13.45 -37.12 -21.87
C GLU A 436 13.01 -36.38 -20.58
N VAL A 437 13.93 -36.11 -19.65
CA VAL A 437 13.64 -35.26 -18.47
C VAL A 437 13.21 -33.85 -18.91
N LYS A 438 13.94 -33.25 -19.86
CA LYS A 438 13.64 -31.92 -20.42
C LYS A 438 12.27 -31.89 -21.08
N LYS A 439 11.92 -32.91 -21.85
CA LYS A 439 10.62 -33.06 -22.51
C LYS A 439 9.47 -33.18 -21.49
N HIS A 440 9.68 -33.88 -20.38
CA HIS A 440 8.70 -33.99 -19.29
C HIS A 440 8.47 -32.66 -18.56
N LEU A 441 9.52 -31.87 -18.36
CA LEU A 441 9.46 -30.59 -17.64
C LEU A 441 8.90 -29.44 -18.51
N LYS A 442 9.17 -29.44 -19.82
CA LYS A 442 8.77 -28.37 -20.75
C LYS A 442 7.27 -27.99 -20.72
N PRO A 443 6.29 -28.90 -20.60
CA PRO A 443 4.88 -28.50 -20.47
C PRO A 443 4.52 -27.96 -19.08
N LYS A 444 5.41 -28.09 -18.07
CA LYS A 444 5.14 -27.73 -16.67
C LYS A 444 5.82 -26.42 -16.24
N VAL A 445 6.90 -26.02 -16.90
CA VAL A 445 7.65 -24.80 -16.60
C VAL A 445 8.01 -24.02 -17.86
N SER A 446 8.09 -22.69 -17.76
CA SER A 446 8.41 -21.80 -18.87
C SER A 446 9.86 -22.00 -19.37
N VAL A 447 10.80 -22.14 -18.44
CA VAL A 447 12.23 -22.31 -18.67
C VAL A 447 12.76 -23.38 -17.71
N ILE A 448 13.74 -24.16 -18.14
CA ILE A 448 14.43 -25.13 -17.29
C ILE A 448 15.85 -24.61 -17.08
N PRO A 449 16.18 -24.06 -15.89
CA PRO A 449 17.50 -23.50 -15.63
C PRO A 449 18.61 -24.55 -15.83
N MET A 450 19.75 -24.11 -16.34
CA MET A 450 21.00 -24.89 -16.45
C MET A 450 20.95 -26.19 -17.28
N ILE A 451 19.80 -26.61 -17.81
CA ILE A 451 19.69 -27.88 -18.55
C ILE A 451 20.54 -27.85 -19.84
N ASP A 452 20.62 -26.70 -20.49
CA ASP A 452 21.43 -26.51 -21.69
C ASP A 452 22.93 -26.56 -21.37
N VAL A 453 23.34 -26.15 -20.17
CA VAL A 453 24.72 -26.28 -19.69
C VAL A 453 25.06 -27.76 -19.53
N LEU A 454 24.18 -28.55 -18.92
CA LEU A 454 24.34 -30.00 -18.82
C LEU A 454 24.42 -30.68 -20.20
N GLU A 455 23.55 -30.31 -21.13
CA GLU A 455 23.59 -30.83 -22.51
C GLU A 455 24.90 -30.48 -23.22
N LYS A 456 25.36 -29.23 -23.11
CA LYS A 456 26.62 -28.78 -23.71
C LYS A 456 27.80 -29.54 -23.12
N TYR A 457 27.84 -29.73 -21.81
CA TYR A 457 28.87 -30.52 -21.14
C TYR A 457 28.96 -31.94 -21.71
N LEU A 458 27.82 -32.64 -21.84
CA LEU A 458 27.79 -33.98 -22.41
C LEU A 458 28.20 -33.99 -23.90
N LYS A 459 27.72 -33.02 -24.70
CA LYS A 459 28.04 -32.90 -26.14
C LYS A 459 29.55 -32.81 -26.41
N VAL A 460 30.34 -32.24 -25.49
CA VAL A 460 31.82 -32.22 -25.60
C VAL A 460 32.40 -33.63 -25.71
N PHE A 461 31.83 -34.61 -24.99
CA PHE A 461 32.32 -35.99 -24.92
C PHE A 461 31.75 -36.92 -25.99
N LEU A 462 30.93 -36.43 -26.93
CA LEU A 462 30.45 -37.23 -28.07
C LEU A 462 31.60 -37.62 -29.02
N CYS A 463 32.65 -36.81 -29.09
CA CYS A 463 33.88 -37.18 -29.78
C CYS A 463 34.79 -37.95 -28.82
N SER A 464 35.35 -39.08 -29.26
CA SER A 464 36.35 -39.78 -28.45
C SER A 464 37.59 -38.90 -28.26
N TYR A 465 38.05 -38.78 -27.02
CA TYR A 465 39.32 -38.12 -26.70
C TYR A 465 40.54 -38.88 -27.27
N ASP A 466 40.37 -40.07 -27.86
CA ASP A 466 41.42 -40.77 -28.61
C ASP A 466 41.86 -39.99 -29.85
N ASN A 467 40.93 -39.30 -30.52
CA ASN A 467 41.20 -38.39 -31.63
C ASN A 467 41.30 -36.94 -31.09
N GLU A 468 42.52 -36.51 -30.83
CA GLU A 468 42.81 -35.27 -30.09
C GLU A 468 42.34 -34.01 -30.83
N ASP A 469 42.59 -33.92 -32.14
CA ASP A 469 42.19 -32.75 -32.93
C ASP A 469 40.65 -32.70 -33.07
N CYS A 470 39.98 -33.84 -33.23
CA CYS A 470 38.52 -33.89 -33.29
C CYS A 470 37.87 -33.51 -31.95
N PHE A 471 38.39 -34.05 -30.83
CA PHE A 471 37.91 -33.72 -29.49
C PHE A 471 38.09 -32.24 -29.16
N VAL A 472 39.26 -31.66 -29.45
CA VAL A 472 39.56 -30.25 -29.21
C VAL A 472 38.66 -29.33 -30.04
N ASN A 473 38.45 -29.64 -31.33
CA ASN A 473 37.54 -28.86 -32.16
C ASN A 473 36.08 -28.96 -31.68
N ASN A 474 35.64 -30.14 -31.26
CA ASN A 474 34.31 -30.33 -30.68
C ASN A 474 34.15 -29.57 -29.36
N PHE A 475 35.18 -29.56 -28.50
CA PHE A 475 35.19 -28.76 -27.28
C PHE A 475 35.06 -27.26 -27.57
N ILE A 476 35.87 -26.71 -28.48
CA ILE A 476 35.82 -25.28 -28.84
C ILE A 476 34.43 -24.92 -29.36
N PHE A 477 33.84 -25.78 -30.20
CA PHE A 477 32.53 -25.54 -30.78
C PHE A 477 31.38 -25.67 -29.77
N MET A 478 31.38 -26.72 -28.93
CA MET A 478 30.26 -27.04 -28.04
C MET A 478 30.31 -26.30 -26.70
N SER A 479 31.50 -25.92 -26.22
CA SER A 479 31.64 -25.28 -24.90
C SER A 479 31.24 -23.80 -24.94
N GLU A 480 31.40 -23.09 -26.06
CA GLU A 480 31.07 -21.66 -26.20
C GLU A 480 31.58 -20.80 -25.02
N ASP A 481 32.82 -21.05 -24.58
CA ASP A 481 33.47 -20.40 -23.42
C ASP A 481 32.79 -20.62 -22.05
N ILE A 482 31.82 -21.53 -21.94
CA ILE A 482 31.14 -21.87 -20.68
C ILE A 482 32.05 -22.70 -19.76
N PHE A 483 32.87 -23.58 -20.34
CA PHE A 483 33.77 -24.47 -19.61
C PHE A 483 35.22 -24.14 -19.89
N SER A 484 36.07 -24.18 -18.86
CA SER A 484 37.51 -24.14 -19.12
C SER A 484 37.98 -25.49 -19.66
N PHE A 485 38.91 -25.48 -20.61
CA PHE A 485 39.44 -26.75 -21.15
C PHE A 485 40.09 -27.60 -20.05
N GLU A 486 40.69 -26.95 -19.04
CA GLU A 486 41.29 -27.61 -17.88
C GLU A 486 40.26 -28.40 -17.08
N GLN A 487 39.06 -27.84 -16.87
CA GLN A 487 37.95 -28.54 -16.22
C GLN A 487 37.54 -29.78 -17.01
N ILE A 488 37.43 -29.68 -18.34
CA ILE A 488 37.03 -30.79 -19.22
C ILE A 488 38.06 -31.93 -19.21
N ILE A 489 39.35 -31.62 -19.39
CA ILE A 489 40.37 -32.67 -19.46
C ILE A 489 40.67 -33.28 -18.09
N SER A 490 40.30 -32.63 -16.98
CA SER A 490 40.46 -33.19 -15.64
C SER A 490 39.69 -34.50 -15.45
N CYS A 491 38.61 -34.70 -16.21
CA CYS A 491 37.81 -35.93 -16.25
C CYS A 491 38.51 -37.09 -16.98
N VAL A 492 39.61 -36.83 -17.71
CA VAL A 492 40.40 -37.86 -18.41
C VAL A 492 41.42 -38.48 -17.46
N GLN A 493 41.22 -39.75 -17.10
CA GLN A 493 42.06 -40.44 -16.10
C GLN A 493 43.53 -40.58 -16.53
N CYS A 494 43.82 -40.71 -17.83
CA CYS A 494 45.17 -40.88 -18.35
C CYS A 494 45.96 -39.55 -18.36
N LYS A 495 47.01 -39.45 -17.52
CA LYS A 495 47.89 -38.27 -17.44
C LYS A 495 48.58 -37.94 -18.77
N GLU A 496 49.02 -38.95 -19.51
CA GLU A 496 49.69 -38.76 -20.81
C GLU A 496 48.71 -38.21 -21.84
N LYS A 497 47.50 -38.77 -21.89
CA LYS A 497 46.44 -38.30 -22.80
C LYS A 497 46.00 -36.87 -22.47
N ARG A 498 45.91 -36.51 -21.18
CA ARG A 498 45.64 -35.13 -20.74
C ARG A 498 46.66 -34.14 -21.29
N ARG A 499 47.96 -34.46 -21.22
CA ARG A 499 49.02 -33.59 -21.78
C ARG A 499 48.89 -33.47 -23.30
N SER A 500 48.62 -34.57 -24.00
CA SER A 500 48.47 -34.56 -25.46
C SER A 500 47.28 -33.71 -25.91
N LEU A 501 46.13 -33.86 -25.24
CA LEU A 501 44.94 -33.02 -25.46
C LEU A 501 45.22 -31.54 -25.17
N TRP A 502 45.95 -31.23 -24.10
CA TRP A 502 46.34 -29.85 -23.78
C TRP A 502 47.24 -29.24 -24.85
N SER A 503 48.23 -29.99 -25.35
CA SER A 503 49.07 -29.55 -26.46
C SER A 503 48.27 -29.38 -27.76
N ALA A 504 47.30 -30.24 -28.05
CA ALA A 504 46.40 -30.10 -29.19
C ALA A 504 45.52 -28.85 -29.08
N TYR A 505 44.97 -28.58 -27.90
CA TYR A 505 44.21 -27.35 -27.62
C TYR A 505 45.06 -26.10 -27.81
N GLN A 506 46.27 -26.06 -27.25
CA GLN A 506 47.20 -24.94 -27.44
C GLN A 506 47.51 -24.72 -28.92
N ARG A 507 47.76 -25.77 -29.71
CA ARG A 507 47.99 -25.65 -31.17
C ARG A 507 46.83 -24.96 -31.87
N HIS A 508 45.59 -25.31 -31.54
CA HIS A 508 44.37 -24.71 -32.11
C HIS A 508 44.14 -23.27 -31.65
N THR A 509 44.42 -22.93 -30.39
CA THR A 509 44.25 -21.57 -29.87
C THR A 509 45.40 -20.62 -30.24
N SER A 510 46.58 -21.15 -30.56
CA SER A 510 47.73 -20.35 -31.03
C SER A 510 47.64 -20.04 -32.52
N THR A 511 46.95 -20.86 -33.31
CA THR A 511 46.70 -20.62 -34.76
C THR A 511 45.57 -19.62 -35.01
N SER A 512 44.65 -19.41 -34.06
CA SER A 512 43.60 -18.39 -34.14
C SER A 512 44.07 -16.96 -33.80
N VAL A 513 45.27 -16.79 -33.22
CA VAL A 513 45.89 -15.47 -32.93
C VAL A 513 46.82 -15.00 -34.06
N SER A 514 47.18 -15.87 -35.02
CA SER A 514 48.11 -15.54 -36.11
C SER A 514 47.46 -15.10 -37.42
N SER A 515 46.13 -14.86 -37.45
CA SER A 515 45.37 -14.49 -38.66
C SER A 515 44.85 -13.05 -38.64
N ILE A 516 45.58 -12.12 -38.01
CA ILE A 516 45.48 -10.69 -38.34
C ILE A 516 46.68 -10.36 -39.24
N PRO A 517 46.49 -9.93 -40.51
CA PRO A 517 47.61 -9.49 -41.32
C PRO A 517 48.20 -8.24 -40.67
N LYS A 518 49.50 -8.28 -40.37
CA LYS A 518 50.30 -7.07 -40.14
C LYS A 518 50.29 -6.27 -41.45
N SER A 519 49.44 -5.26 -41.56
CA SER A 519 49.68 -4.14 -42.47
C SER A 519 50.58 -3.15 -41.75
N SER A 520 51.89 -3.37 -41.82
CA SER A 520 52.86 -2.27 -41.72
C SER A 520 53.16 -1.77 -43.13
N ASP A 521 53.32 -0.46 -43.20
CA ASP A 521 53.94 0.32 -44.27
C ASP A 521 53.04 0.79 -45.42
N LEU A 522 52.55 2.03 -45.26
CA LEU A 522 52.83 3.10 -46.22
C LEU A 522 52.68 4.47 -45.52
N THR A 523 53.82 5.02 -45.12
CA THR A 523 53.99 6.44 -44.84
C THR A 523 54.03 7.26 -46.12
N SER A 524 53.50 8.48 -45.99
CA SER A 524 53.74 9.70 -46.80
C SER A 524 52.94 9.88 -48.09
N LEU A 525 52.10 10.92 -48.14
CA LEU A 525 52.33 12.12 -48.96
C LEU A 525 51.26 13.19 -48.68
N HIS A 526 51.75 14.44 -48.56
CA HIS A 526 51.09 15.75 -48.66
C HIS A 526 49.66 15.72 -49.22
N THR A 527 48.65 16.37 -48.63
CA THR A 527 48.49 17.82 -48.41
C THR A 527 47.36 18.06 -47.42
#